data_AF-A0A7C2TCR3-F1
#
_entry.id   AF-A0A7C2TCR3-F1
#
_cell.length_a   1.000
_cell.length_b   1.000
_cell.length_c   1.000
_cell.angle_alpha   90.00
_cell.angle_beta   90.00
_cell.angle_gamma   90.00
#
_symmetry.space_group_name_H-M   'P 1'
#
loop_
_entity.id
_entity.type
_entity.pdbx_description
1 polymer ?
#
loop_
_entity_poly.entity_id
_entity_poly.type
_entity_poly.pdbx_seq_one_letter_code
_entity_poly.pdbx_strand_id
1 'polypeptide(L)'
;MRGQCVLTQPRALSEAQRLGKARQALSKVRYFSELPRPVLEALAGAAVQRLYAAGQVNYLEGEPANELDILETDWMKATRMSVEGRKQSLLVLRTGEVFGDRAVLICTSYPGTVTVLEAVEAWAIEPSVILGLIERHP
;
A
#
# COMPACT_ATOMS: atom_id res chain seq x y z
N MET A 1 31.70 -28.49 -2.71
CA MET A 1 30.77 -27.77 -3.60
C MET A 1 29.41 -27.67 -2.91
N ARG A 2 29.11 -26.54 -2.25
CA ARG A 2 27.75 -26.20 -1.84
C ARG A 2 27.58 -24.71 -2.14
N GLY A 3 26.67 -24.42 -3.05
CA GLY A 3 26.47 -23.11 -3.64
C GLY A 3 26.13 -22.08 -2.58
N GLN A 4 26.87 -20.97 -2.60
CA GLN A 4 26.47 -19.75 -1.92
C GLN A 4 25.18 -19.28 -2.58
N CYS A 5 24.07 -19.37 -1.84
CA CYS A 5 22.83 -18.70 -2.17
C CYS A 5 23.10 -17.20 -2.04
N VAL A 6 23.38 -16.56 -3.18
CA VAL A 6 23.47 -15.10 -3.28
C VAL A 6 22.05 -14.59 -3.13
N LEU A 7 21.66 -14.28 -1.89
CA LEU A 7 20.52 -13.40 -1.65
C LEU A 7 20.91 -12.04 -2.21
N THR A 8 20.52 -11.78 -3.44
CA THR A 8 20.64 -10.48 -4.09
C THR A 8 19.85 -9.49 -3.25
N GLN A 9 20.52 -8.78 -2.34
CA GLN A 9 19.92 -7.66 -1.64
C GLN A 9 19.44 -6.67 -2.71
N PRO A 10 18.16 -6.25 -2.73
CA PRO A 10 17.71 -5.23 -3.66
C PRO A 10 18.57 -4.00 -3.42
N ARG A 11 19.29 -3.57 -4.47
CA ARG A 11 20.16 -2.39 -4.44
C ARG A 11 19.32 -1.23 -3.90
N ALA A 12 19.73 -0.67 -2.75
CA ALA A 12 19.06 0.49 -2.17
C ALA A 12 18.91 1.56 -3.26
N LEU A 13 17.66 1.89 -3.60
CA LEU A 13 17.37 2.91 -4.59
C LEU A 13 17.95 4.23 -4.09
N SER A 14 18.57 5.00 -4.99
CA SER A 14 18.87 6.40 -4.65
C SER A 14 17.56 7.13 -4.33
N GLU A 15 17.62 8.18 -3.50
CA GLU A 15 16.44 8.95 -3.11
C GLU A 15 15.68 9.49 -4.32
N ALA A 16 16.39 9.95 -5.36
CA ALA A 16 15.80 10.39 -6.62
C ALA A 16 15.06 9.26 -7.36
N GLN A 17 15.59 8.04 -7.35
CA GLN A 17 14.93 6.88 -7.95
C GLN A 17 13.69 6.45 -7.15
N ARG A 18 13.78 6.43 -5.81
CA ARG A 18 12.65 6.16 -4.92
C ARG A 18 11.52 7.14 -5.20
N LEU A 19 11.81 8.44 -5.19
CA LEU A 19 10.82 9.49 -5.43
C LEU A 19 10.20 9.37 -6.83
N GLY A 20 11.03 9.11 -7.85
CA GLY A 20 10.55 8.91 -9.22
C GLY A 20 9.58 7.73 -9.34
N LYS A 21 9.87 6.61 -8.69
CA LYS A 21 8.97 5.44 -8.64
C LYS A 21 7.70 5.71 -7.84
N ALA A 22 7.81 6.30 -6.65
CA ALA A 22 6.65 6.65 -5.82
C ALA A 22 5.67 7.55 -6.57
N ARG A 23 6.19 8.60 -7.24
CA ARG A 23 5.39 9.49 -8.08
C ARG A 23 4.73 8.73 -9.23
N GLN A 24 5.43 7.79 -9.86
CA GLN A 24 4.87 6.96 -10.92
C GLN A 24 3.74 6.06 -10.39
N ALA A 25 3.94 5.40 -9.24
CA ALA A 25 2.92 4.56 -8.61
C ALA A 25 1.67 5.37 -8.23
N LEU A 26 1.85 6.51 -7.56
CA LEU A 26 0.77 7.44 -7.23
C LEU A 26 0.00 7.89 -8.48
N SER A 27 0.69 8.22 -9.57
CA SER A 27 0.04 8.66 -10.82
C SER A 27 -0.81 7.60 -11.51
N LYS A 28 -0.67 6.31 -11.15
CA LYS A 28 -1.54 5.23 -11.66
C LYS A 28 -2.90 5.20 -10.96
N VAL A 29 -2.99 5.75 -9.75
CA VAL A 29 -4.24 5.82 -8.98
C VAL A 29 -5.04 7.00 -9.49
N ARG A 30 -6.25 6.73 -10.00
CA ARG A 30 -7.08 7.74 -10.69
C ARG A 30 -7.28 9.04 -9.90
N TYR A 31 -7.61 8.95 -8.62
CA TYR A 31 -7.87 10.15 -7.82
C TYR A 31 -6.58 10.86 -7.35
N PHE A 32 -5.41 10.21 -7.43
CA PHE A 32 -4.13 10.88 -7.19
C PHE A 32 -3.57 11.54 -8.45
N SER A 33 -3.89 11.02 -9.65
CA SER A 33 -3.41 11.61 -10.92
C SER A 33 -4.06 12.97 -11.23
N GLU A 34 -5.20 13.27 -10.62
CA GLU A 34 -5.91 14.55 -10.72
C GLU A 34 -5.39 15.61 -9.72
N LEU A 35 -4.48 15.24 -8.81
CA LEU A 35 -3.95 16.15 -7.81
C LEU A 35 -2.99 17.20 -8.39
N PRO A 36 -2.97 18.44 -7.85
CA PRO A 36 -1.96 19.43 -8.19
C PRO A 36 -0.56 18.86 -7.97
N ARG A 37 0.37 19.17 -8.89
CA ARG A 37 1.75 18.65 -8.84
C ARG A 37 2.42 18.81 -7.47
N PRO A 38 2.33 19.95 -6.75
CA PRO A 38 2.93 20.08 -5.42
C PRO A 38 2.39 19.06 -4.40
N VAL A 39 1.10 18.70 -4.48
CA VAL A 39 0.46 17.73 -3.59
C VAL A 39 0.94 16.31 -3.93
N LEU A 40 1.01 15.98 -5.22
CA LEU A 40 1.52 14.68 -5.68
C LEU A 40 2.99 14.48 -5.28
N GLU A 41 3.83 15.52 -5.39
CA GLU A 41 5.23 15.47 -4.96
C GLU A 41 5.35 15.32 -3.43
N ALA A 42 4.49 15.97 -2.65
CA ALA A 42 4.45 15.80 -1.20
C ALA A 42 4.08 14.36 -0.79
N LEU A 43 3.08 13.77 -1.44
CA LEU A 43 2.71 12.36 -1.24
C LEU A 43 3.86 11.42 -1.62
N ALA A 44 4.49 11.64 -2.78
CA ALA A 44 5.62 10.82 -3.23
C ALA A 44 6.83 10.93 -2.28
N GLY A 45 7.07 12.12 -1.73
CA GLY A 45 8.10 12.36 -0.73
C GLY A 45 7.89 11.55 0.54
N ALA A 46 6.64 11.49 1.02
CA ALA A 46 6.24 10.77 2.23
C ALA A 46 6.04 9.26 2.04
N ALA A 47 5.85 8.79 0.80
CA ALA A 47 5.61 7.38 0.53
C ALA A 47 6.83 6.50 0.81
N VAL A 48 6.64 5.46 1.61
CA VAL A 48 7.69 4.51 2.00
C VAL A 48 7.49 3.21 1.23
N GLN A 49 8.55 2.71 0.61
CA GLN A 49 8.49 1.41 -0.08
C GLN A 49 8.43 0.28 0.95
N ARG A 50 7.50 -0.65 0.76
CA ARG A 50 7.30 -1.85 1.57
C ARG A 50 7.42 -3.09 0.71
N LEU A 51 8.05 -4.13 1.25
CA LEU A 51 8.08 -5.46 0.69
C LEU A 51 7.33 -6.39 1.63
N TYR A 52 6.30 -7.04 1.11
CA TYR A 52 5.55 -8.03 1.88
C TYR A 52 5.82 -9.43 1.33
N ALA A 53 6.08 -10.37 2.22
CA ALA A 53 6.31 -11.76 1.85
C ALA A 53 4.97 -12.47 1.55
N ALA A 54 5.02 -13.51 0.70
CA ALA A 54 3.88 -14.40 0.50
C ALA A 54 3.42 -15.02 1.85
N GLY A 55 2.12 -15.03 2.08
CA GLY A 55 1.49 -15.48 3.32
C GLY A 55 1.47 -14.45 4.45
N GLN A 56 2.14 -13.29 4.30
CA GLN A 56 2.14 -12.24 5.30
C GLN A 56 0.74 -11.60 5.41
N VAL A 57 0.30 -11.36 6.64
CA VAL A 57 -0.85 -10.51 6.90
C VAL A 57 -0.38 -9.06 6.90
N ASN A 58 -0.92 -8.26 5.99
CA ASN A 58 -0.61 -6.84 5.90
C ASN A 58 -1.43 -6.04 6.92
N TYR A 59 -2.74 -6.31 6.97
CA TYR A 59 -3.68 -5.68 7.90
C TYR A 59 -4.63 -6.72 8.49
N LEU A 60 -5.05 -6.53 9.74
CA LEU A 60 -6.09 -7.33 10.37
C LEU A 60 -7.43 -6.58 10.41
N GLU A 61 -8.52 -7.32 10.17
CA GLU A 61 -9.88 -6.81 10.35
C GLU A 61 -10.08 -6.23 11.75
N GLY A 62 -10.66 -5.02 11.82
CA GLY A 62 -10.95 -4.34 13.07
C GLY A 62 -9.80 -3.51 13.64
N GLU A 63 -8.57 -3.66 13.14
CA GLU A 63 -7.46 -2.79 13.53
C GLU A 63 -7.62 -1.37 12.97
N PRO A 64 -7.18 -0.33 13.71
CA PRO A 64 -7.18 1.04 13.21
C PRO A 64 -6.44 1.15 11.88
N ALA A 65 -6.99 1.91 10.93
CA ALA A 65 -6.34 2.15 9.65
C ALA A 65 -5.17 3.12 9.81
N ASN A 66 -3.98 2.55 9.99
CA ASN A 66 -2.74 3.28 10.26
C ASN A 66 -1.86 3.49 9.03
N GLU A 67 -2.27 2.97 7.86
CA GLU A 67 -1.50 3.04 6.63
C GLU A 67 -2.43 2.95 5.42
N LEU A 68 -2.05 3.62 4.33
CA LEU A 68 -2.64 3.45 3.01
C LEU A 68 -1.58 2.84 2.10
N ASP A 69 -1.92 1.76 1.41
CA ASP A 69 -1.00 1.06 0.51
C ASP A 69 -1.41 1.20 -0.95
N ILE A 70 -0.43 1.50 -1.81
CA ILE A 70 -0.55 1.49 -3.27
C ILE A 70 0.31 0.35 -3.80
N LEU A 71 -0.32 -0.61 -4.48
CA LEU A 71 0.38 -1.82 -4.94
C LEU A 71 1.26 -1.53 -6.17
N GLU A 72 2.57 -1.81 -6.09
CA GLU A 72 3.53 -1.61 -7.20
C GLU A 72 3.67 -2.86 -8.07
N THR A 73 3.66 -4.06 -7.47
CA THR A 73 3.81 -5.33 -8.18
C THR A 73 2.76 -6.36 -7.78
N ASP A 74 2.46 -7.27 -8.72
CA ASP A 74 1.60 -8.44 -8.52
C ASP A 74 0.21 -8.09 -8.00
N TRP A 75 -0.29 -8.87 -7.03
CA TRP A 75 -1.65 -8.79 -6.52
C TRP A 75 -1.74 -9.28 -5.06
N MET A 76 -2.65 -8.68 -4.31
CA MET A 76 -2.98 -9.08 -2.93
C MET A 76 -4.47 -9.47 -2.85
N LYS A 77 -4.85 -10.20 -1.81
CA LYS A 77 -6.27 -10.54 -1.57
C LYS A 77 -6.70 -10.15 -0.17
N ALA A 78 -7.76 -9.34 -0.10
CA ALA A 78 -8.44 -9.07 1.17
C ALA A 78 -9.51 -10.12 1.42
N THR A 79 -9.52 -10.64 2.64
CA THR A 79 -10.47 -11.63 3.10
C THR A 79 -10.97 -11.31 4.49
N ARG A 80 -12.17 -11.77 4.81
CA ARG A 80 -12.79 -11.58 6.12
C ARG A 80 -13.37 -12.89 6.60
N MET A 81 -13.40 -13.10 7.91
CA MET A 81 -14.09 -14.25 8.50
C MET A 81 -15.54 -13.89 8.79
N SER A 82 -16.50 -14.71 8.33
CA SER A 82 -17.90 -14.56 8.73
C SER A 82 -18.11 -15.02 10.17
N VAL A 83 -19.25 -14.66 10.76
CA VAL A 83 -19.62 -15.08 12.12
C VAL A 83 -19.73 -16.59 12.27
N GLU A 84 -19.97 -17.33 11.17
CA GLU A 84 -19.96 -18.79 11.12
C GLU A 84 -18.57 -19.39 10.82
N GLY A 85 -17.51 -18.59 10.86
CA GLY A 85 -16.14 -19.04 10.64
C GLY A 85 -15.78 -19.32 9.17
N ARG A 86 -16.54 -18.80 8.20
CA ARG A 86 -16.23 -18.98 6.77
C ARG A 86 -15.39 -17.82 6.25
N LYS A 87 -14.30 -18.13 5.53
CA LYS A 87 -13.47 -17.11 4.87
C LYS A 87 -14.18 -16.57 3.63
N GLN A 88 -14.49 -15.28 3.63
CA GLN A 88 -15.10 -14.54 2.53
C GLN A 88 -14.04 -13.70 1.83
N SER A 89 -14.06 -13.69 0.49
CA SER A 89 -13.19 -12.80 -0.30
C SER A 89 -13.86 -11.44 -0.42
N LEU A 90 -13.20 -10.38 0.04
CA LEU A 90 -13.74 -9.02 -0.07
C LEU A 90 -13.35 -8.38 -1.40
N LEU A 91 -12.06 -8.43 -1.73
CA LEU A 91 -11.52 -7.88 -2.97
C LEU A 91 -10.14 -8.48 -3.29
N VAL A 92 -9.75 -8.33 -4.55
CA VAL A 92 -8.40 -8.63 -5.06
C VAL A 92 -7.79 -7.31 -5.51
N LEU A 93 -6.63 -6.96 -4.95
CA LEU A 93 -5.87 -5.78 -5.30
C LEU A 93 -4.87 -6.13 -6.40
N ARG A 94 -4.75 -5.28 -7.41
CA ARG A 94 -3.78 -5.37 -8.49
C ARG A 94 -2.84 -4.17 -8.46
N THR A 95 -1.76 -4.28 -9.22
CA THR A 95 -0.84 -3.16 -9.47
C THR A 95 -1.59 -1.87 -9.82
N GLY A 96 -1.29 -0.78 -9.10
CA GLY A 96 -1.92 0.54 -9.27
C GLY A 96 -3.22 0.72 -8.49
N GLU A 97 -3.71 -0.31 -7.79
CA GLU A 97 -4.85 -0.19 -6.88
C GLU A 97 -4.38 0.15 -5.46
N VAL A 98 -5.32 0.71 -4.70
CA VAL A 98 -5.08 1.19 -3.34
C VAL A 98 -5.90 0.40 -2.35
N PHE A 99 -5.33 0.17 -1.17
CA PHE A 99 -6.04 -0.38 -0.03
C PHE A 99 -5.85 0.50 1.21
N GLY A 100 -6.84 0.47 2.10
CA GLY A 100 -6.85 1.27 3.32
C GLY A 100 -7.39 2.68 3.10
N ASP A 101 -7.43 3.17 1.86
CA ASP A 101 -7.95 4.49 1.47
C ASP A 101 -9.27 4.86 2.16
N ARG A 102 -10.31 4.05 2.01
CA ARG A 102 -11.62 4.34 2.60
C ARG A 102 -11.55 4.38 4.11
N ALA A 103 -10.78 3.48 4.72
CA ALA A 103 -10.70 3.37 6.17
C ALA A 103 -9.92 4.55 6.78
N VAL A 104 -8.83 4.96 6.12
CA VAL A 104 -8.03 6.15 6.45
C VAL A 104 -8.85 7.42 6.30
N LEU A 105 -9.55 7.60 5.17
CA LEU A 105 -10.29 8.83 4.85
C LEU A 105 -11.47 9.11 5.79
N ILE A 106 -12.10 8.07 6.35
CA ILE A 106 -13.22 8.22 7.29
C ILE A 106 -12.82 7.88 8.74
N CYS A 107 -11.52 7.76 9.01
CA CYS A 107 -10.96 7.50 10.34
C CYS A 107 -11.58 6.29 11.05
N THR A 108 -11.64 5.14 10.36
CA THR A 108 -12.20 3.88 10.88
C THR A 108 -11.19 2.74 10.82
N SER A 109 -11.56 1.57 11.34
CA SER A 109 -10.78 0.32 11.24
C SER A 109 -10.84 -0.33 9.85
N TYR A 110 -9.87 -1.19 9.55
CA TYR A 110 -9.87 -1.99 8.33
C TYR A 110 -11.08 -2.96 8.29
N PRO A 111 -11.82 -3.03 7.17
CA PRO A 111 -13.04 -3.83 7.06
C PRO A 111 -12.78 -5.32 6.82
N GLY A 112 -11.51 -5.73 6.72
CA GLY A 112 -11.11 -7.10 6.49
C GLY A 112 -9.60 -7.29 6.62
N THR A 113 -9.20 -8.55 6.73
CA THR A 113 -7.80 -8.97 6.82
C THR A 113 -7.19 -9.10 5.43
N VAL A 114 -6.11 -8.37 5.17
CA VAL A 114 -5.36 -8.49 3.91
C VAL A 114 -4.24 -9.49 4.08
N THR A 115 -4.27 -10.54 3.26
CA THR A 115 -3.17 -11.52 3.19
C THR A 115 -2.52 -11.42 1.82
N VAL A 116 -1.21 -11.30 1.86
CA VAL A 116 -0.36 -11.27 0.67
C VAL A 116 -0.23 -12.71 0.15
N LEU A 117 -0.54 -12.93 -1.13
CA LEU A 117 -0.56 -14.28 -1.70
C LEU A 117 0.75 -14.64 -2.39
N GLU A 118 1.36 -13.65 -3.03
CA GLU A 118 2.70 -13.72 -3.63
C GLU A 118 3.51 -12.54 -3.11
N ALA A 119 4.84 -12.61 -3.08
CA ALA A 119 5.64 -11.51 -2.59
C ALA A 119 5.37 -10.25 -3.42
N VAL A 120 5.08 -9.13 -2.77
CA VAL A 120 4.65 -7.90 -3.43
C VAL A 120 5.39 -6.67 -2.90
N GLU A 121 5.63 -5.72 -3.80
CA GLU A 121 6.09 -4.38 -3.46
C GLU A 121 4.90 -3.41 -3.42
N ALA A 122 4.88 -2.53 -2.43
CA ALA A 122 3.88 -1.48 -2.30
C ALA A 122 4.48 -0.17 -1.79
N TRP A 123 3.72 0.91 -1.93
CA TRP A 123 4.00 2.21 -1.34
C TRP A 123 3.02 2.50 -0.21
N ALA A 124 3.56 2.62 0.99
CA ALA A 124 2.84 2.94 2.20
C ALA A 124 2.85 4.45 2.48
N ILE A 125 1.71 5.01 2.87
CA ILE A 125 1.56 6.40 3.28
C ILE A 125 0.81 6.46 4.59
N GLU A 126 1.33 7.22 5.55
CA GLU A 126 0.67 7.42 6.84
C GLU A 126 -0.61 8.27 6.72
N PRO A 127 -1.67 7.96 7.49
CA PRO A 127 -2.91 8.73 7.53
C PRO A 127 -2.70 10.22 7.79
N SER A 128 -1.77 10.57 8.68
CA SER A 128 -1.46 11.95 9.07
C SER A 128 -1.04 12.80 7.86
N VAL A 129 -0.31 12.21 6.91
CA VAL A 129 0.13 12.87 5.68
C VAL A 129 -1.06 13.12 4.76
N ILE A 130 -1.91 12.11 4.56
CA ILE A 130 -3.07 12.20 3.67
C ILE A 130 -4.08 13.21 4.22
N LEU A 131 -4.47 13.05 5.49
CA LEU A 131 -5.46 13.91 6.14
C LEU A 131 -4.98 15.36 6.20
N GLY A 132 -3.70 15.58 6.54
CA GLY A 132 -3.13 16.93 6.54
C GLY A 132 -3.09 17.57 5.15
N LEU A 133 -2.95 16.78 4.07
CA LEU A 133 -3.01 17.31 2.70
C LEU A 133 -4.45 17.67 2.30
N ILE A 134 -5.45 16.90 2.71
CA ILE A 134 -6.86 17.20 2.48
C ILE A 134 -7.23 18.51 3.18
N GLU A 135 -6.81 18.70 4.43
CA GLU A 135 -7.08 19.94 5.18
C GLU A 135 -6.46 21.19 4.51
N ARG A 136 -5.29 21.04 3.88
CA ARG A 136 -4.61 22.14 3.16
C ARG A 136 -5.15 22.36 1.75
N HIS A 137 -5.85 21.37 1.18
CA HIS A 137 -6.33 21.35 -0.20
C HIS A 137 -7.72 20.67 -0.27
N PRO A 138 -8.79 21.33 0.22
CA PRO A 138 -10.14 20.75 0.28
C PRO A 138 -10.81 20.58 -1.09
#